data_AF-A0A967FIM6-F1
#
_entry.id   AF-A0A967FIM6-F1
#
_cell.length_a   1.000
_cell.length_b   1.000
_cell.length_c   1.000
_cell.angle_alpha   90.00
_cell.angle_beta   90.00
_cell.angle_gamma   90.00
#
_symmetry.space_group_name_H-M   'P 1'
#
loop_
_entity.id
_entity.type
_entity.pdbx_description
1 polymer ?
#
loop_
_entity_poly.entity_id
_entity_poly.type
_entity_poly.pdbx_seq_one_letter_code
_entity_poly.pdbx_strand_id
1 'polypeptide(L)'
;MEKRQHPRVKTCNLISFVGMGSNGKISEQSMGKALNISQSGIFLETPKRVLSESISMMSVDTNNNLIEIKGQVIYSAERSNGRFGAGVRFKGSHAENIQF
;
A
#
# COMPACT_ATOMS: atom_id res chain seq x y z
N MET A 1 -9.97 -22.15 5.60
CA MET A 1 -8.53 -22.33 5.29
C MET A 1 -7.92 -20.97 5.03
N GLU A 2 -6.75 -20.72 5.61
CA GLU A 2 -5.98 -19.50 5.37
C GLU A 2 -5.50 -19.48 3.90
N LYS A 3 -5.78 -18.39 3.16
CA LYS A 3 -5.39 -18.25 1.75
C LYS A 3 -4.12 -17.40 1.56
N ARG A 4 -3.57 -16.83 2.64
CA ARG A 4 -2.39 -15.95 2.57
C ARG A 4 -1.12 -16.77 2.55
N GLN A 5 -0.19 -16.39 1.66
CA GLN A 5 1.11 -17.03 1.51
C GLN A 5 2.15 -16.50 2.51
N HIS A 6 2.03 -15.23 2.90
CA HIS A 6 2.98 -14.59 3.81
C HIS A 6 2.28 -14.10 5.10
N PRO A 7 2.94 -14.25 6.26
CA PRO A 7 2.44 -13.69 7.52
C PRO A 7 2.37 -12.16 7.42
N ARG A 8 1.43 -11.59 8.18
CA ARG A 8 1.22 -10.14 8.26
C ARG A 8 1.59 -9.63 9.64
N VAL A 9 2.44 -8.60 9.69
CA VAL A 9 2.84 -7.90 10.91
C VAL A 9 1.98 -6.64 11.05
N LYS A 10 1.43 -6.40 12.24
CA LYS A 10 0.68 -5.17 12.54
C LYS A 10 1.64 -3.99 12.57
N THR A 11 1.17 -2.84 12.09
CA THR A 11 1.93 -1.58 12.11
C THR A 11 0.97 -0.40 12.31
N CYS A 12 1.54 0.79 12.50
CA CYS A 12 0.83 2.06 12.54
C CYS A 12 1.52 3.14 11.69
N ASN A 13 2.37 2.75 10.74
CA ASN A 13 3.12 3.67 9.90
C ASN A 13 2.20 4.50 9.00
N LEU A 14 2.54 5.77 8.81
CA LEU A 14 1.90 6.62 7.82
C LEU A 14 2.61 6.45 6.48
N ILE A 15 1.84 6.19 5.43
CA ILE A 15 2.34 5.96 4.08
C ILE A 15 1.76 7.04 3.18
N SER A 16 2.64 7.83 2.58
CA SER A 16 2.28 8.72 1.47
C SER A 16 2.19 7.90 0.20
N PHE A 17 1.18 8.14 -0.62
CA PHE A 17 1.08 7.51 -1.92
C PHE A 17 0.48 8.41 -2.98
N VAL A 18 0.85 8.13 -4.22
CA VAL A 18 0.25 8.70 -5.43
C VAL A 18 -0.37 7.59 -6.25
N GLY A 19 -1.57 7.82 -6.76
CA GLY A 19 -2.22 6.92 -7.71
C GLY A 19 -1.98 7.37 -9.14
N MET A 20 -1.81 6.39 -10.02
CA MET A 20 -1.56 6.62 -11.44
C MET A 20 -2.83 6.36 -12.25
N GLY A 21 -3.22 7.34 -13.07
CA GLY A 21 -4.28 7.19 -14.06
C GLY A 21 -3.82 6.40 -15.29
N SER A 22 -4.77 5.98 -16.12
CA SER A 22 -4.51 5.24 -17.36
C SER A 22 -3.65 5.99 -18.39
N ASN A 23 -3.59 7.32 -18.29
CA ASN A 23 -2.75 8.20 -19.12
C ASN A 23 -1.34 8.40 -18.56
N GLY A 24 -0.97 7.68 -17.49
CA GLY A 24 0.34 7.80 -16.82
C GLY A 24 0.50 9.09 -16.01
N LYS A 25 -0.55 9.91 -15.84
CA LYS A 25 -0.54 11.09 -14.97
C LYS A 25 -1.05 10.71 -13.58
N ILE A 26 -0.64 11.50 -12.59
CA ILE A 26 -1.14 11.37 -11.22
C ILE A 26 -2.65 11.66 -11.22
N SER A 27 -3.44 10.68 -10.79
CA SER A 27 -4.90 10.78 -10.64
C SER A 27 -5.31 11.13 -9.21
N GLU A 28 -4.49 10.75 -8.22
CA GLU A 28 -4.75 11.01 -6.81
C GLU A 28 -3.46 11.10 -6.01
N GLN A 29 -3.48 11.85 -4.92
CA GLN A 29 -2.41 11.89 -3.91
C GLN A 29 -3.07 11.82 -2.53
N SER A 30 -2.54 10.97 -1.65
CA SER A 30 -3.10 10.83 -0.31
C SER A 30 -2.10 10.23 0.67
N MET A 31 -2.54 10.12 1.91
CA MET A 31 -1.84 9.40 2.96
C MET A 31 -2.78 8.35 3.57
N GLY A 32 -2.20 7.22 3.96
CA GLY A 32 -2.90 6.14 4.64
C GLY A 32 -2.12 5.62 5.84
N LYS A 33 -2.84 5.09 6.83
CA LYS A 33 -2.24 4.34 7.92
C LYS A 33 -2.09 2.89 7.51
N ALA A 34 -0.86 2.38 7.49
CA ALA A 34 -0.61 0.95 7.37
C ALA A 34 -1.12 0.26 8.63
N LEU A 35 -2.15 -0.58 8.50
CA LEU A 35 -2.66 -1.39 9.61
C LEU A 35 -1.88 -2.70 9.76
N ASN A 36 -1.42 -3.25 8.64
CA ASN A 36 -0.51 -4.39 8.60
C ASN A 36 0.24 -4.46 7.27
N ILE A 37 1.39 -5.12 7.29
CA ILE A 37 2.26 -5.36 6.14
C ILE A 37 2.71 -6.82 6.09
N SER A 38 2.99 -7.32 4.90
CA SER A 38 3.62 -8.61 4.60
C SER A 38 4.63 -8.42 3.48
N GLN A 39 5.44 -9.43 3.20
CA GLN A 39 6.35 -9.43 2.05
C GLN A 39 5.64 -9.21 0.70
N SER A 40 4.36 -9.59 0.59
CA SER A 40 3.59 -9.47 -0.66
C SER A 40 2.69 -8.24 -0.76
N GLY A 41 2.56 -7.44 0.30
CA GLY A 41 1.62 -6.34 0.29
C GLY A 41 1.26 -5.74 1.65
N ILE A 42 0.46 -4.69 1.59
CA ILE A 42 0.11 -3.81 2.71
C ILE A 42 -1.42 -3.63 2.76
N PHE A 43 -1.94 -3.39 3.97
CA PHE A 43 -3.31 -2.97 4.16
C PHE A 43 -3.36 -1.56 4.72
N LEU A 44 -3.91 -0.63 3.94
CA LEU A 44 -3.99 0.79 4.27
C LEU A 44 -5.40 1.14 4.77
N GLU A 45 -5.47 1.98 5.79
CA GLU A 45 -6.65 2.74 6.13
C GLU A 45 -6.50 4.18 5.63
N THR A 46 -7.48 4.66 4.86
CA THR A 46 -7.43 5.97 4.19
C THR A 46 -8.69 6.80 4.49
N PRO A 47 -8.62 8.14 4.41
CA PRO A 47 -9.77 9.02 4.61
C PRO A 47 -10.79 8.94 3.47
N LYS A 48 -10.36 8.56 2.26
CA LYS A 48 -11.18 8.44 1.06
C LYS A 48 -10.88 7.11 0.37
N ARG A 49 -11.82 6.62 -0.42
CA ARG A 49 -11.63 5.43 -1.26
C ARG A 49 -10.45 5.66 -2.21
N VAL A 50 -9.52 4.71 -2.25
CA VAL A 50 -8.46 4.67 -3.27
C VAL A 50 -9.09 4.22 -4.58
N LEU A 51 -8.99 5.04 -5.62
CA LEU A 51 -9.66 4.80 -6.91
C LEU A 51 -8.69 4.28 -7.98
N SER A 52 -7.39 4.52 -7.84
CA SER A 52 -6.41 4.07 -8.83
C SER A 52 -6.14 2.58 -8.70
N GLU A 53 -6.00 1.89 -9.83
CA GLU A 53 -5.65 0.47 -9.85
C GLU A 53 -4.20 0.21 -9.43
N SER A 54 -3.34 1.21 -9.61
CA SER A 54 -1.94 1.17 -9.19
C SER A 54 -1.58 2.44 -8.43
N ILE A 55 -0.81 2.25 -7.36
CA ILE A 55 -0.28 3.34 -6.55
C ILE A 55 1.24 3.18 -6.39
N SER A 56 1.91 4.29 -6.19
CA SER A 56 3.29 4.37 -5.75
C SER A 56 3.32 4.90 -4.33
N MET A 57 3.94 4.15 -3.41
CA MET A 57 4.01 4.47 -1.98
C MET A 57 5.43 4.87 -1.63
N MET A 58 5.60 5.97 -0.92
CA MET A 58 6.90 6.46 -0.46
C MET A 58 7.09 6.10 1.01
N SER A 59 8.26 5.56 1.34
CA SER A 59 8.68 5.22 2.70
C SER A 59 10.19 5.45 2.88
N VAL A 60 10.69 5.27 4.09
CA VAL A 60 12.13 5.14 4.36
C VAL A 60 12.49 3.70 4.71
N ASP A 61 13.68 3.27 4.31
CA ASP A 61 14.27 1.99 4.73
C ASP A 61 14.94 2.11 6.11
N THR A 62 15.54 1.01 6.58
CA THR A 62 16.28 0.96 7.86
C THR A 62 17.50 1.88 7.93
N ASN A 63 18.03 2.35 6.79
CA ASN A 63 19.16 3.26 6.66
C ASN A 63 18.73 4.71 6.38
N ASN A 64 17.44 5.03 6.51
CA ASN A 64 16.83 6.33 6.19
C ASN A 64 16.91 6.73 4.70
N ASN A 65 17.11 5.79 3.79
CA ASN A 65 16.99 6.09 2.36
C ASN A 65 15.52 6.14 1.97
N LEU A 66 15.16 7.13 1.14
CA LEU A 66 13.83 7.20 0.55
C LEU A 66 13.66 6.05 -0.46
N ILE A 67 12.61 5.25 -0.27
CA ILE A 67 12.26 4.14 -1.14
C ILE A 67 10.87 4.33 -1.75
N GLU A 68 10.73 3.92 -3.01
CA GLU A 68 9.47 3.85 -3.73
C GLU A 68 8.98 2.39 -3.80
N ILE A 69 7.76 2.14 -3.32
CA ILE A 69 7.12 0.82 -3.40
C ILE A 69 5.91 0.92 -4.33
N LYS A 70 5.99 0.26 -5.49
CA LYS A 70 4.88 0.18 -6.45
C LYS A 70 3.92 -0.93 -6.06
N GLY A 71 2.63 -0.65 -6.11
CA GLY A 71 1.59 -1.59 -5.72
C GLY A 71 0.37 -1.59 -6.62
N GLN A 72 -0.29 -2.75 -6.71
CA GLN A 72 -1.62 -2.91 -7.30
C GLN A 72 -2.67 -2.86 -6.20
N VAL A 73 -3.70 -2.03 -6.37
CA VAL A 73 -4.87 -2.03 -5.48
C VAL A 73 -5.75 -3.22 -5.86
N ILE A 74 -5.85 -4.21 -4.95
CA ILE A 74 -6.63 -5.44 -5.16
C ILE A 74 -8.06 -5.27 -4.66
N TYR A 75 -8.27 -4.41 -3.66
CA TYR A 75 -9.60 -3.99 -3.22
C TYR A 75 -9.52 -2.66 -2.46
N SER A 76 -10.62 -1.91 -2.45
CA SER A 76 -10.77 -0.64 -1.75
C SER A 76 -12.24 -0.50 -1.34
N ALA A 77 -12.55 -0.47 -0.04
CA ALA A 77 -13.91 -0.50 0.48
C ALA A 77 -14.06 0.29 1.79
N GLU A 78 -15.27 0.77 2.08
CA GLU A 78 -15.57 1.44 3.35
C GLU A 78 -15.49 0.43 4.52
N ARG A 79 -15.08 0.93 5.67
CA ARG A 79 -14.97 0.21 6.94
C ARG A 79 -16.01 0.76 7.91
N SER A 80 -16.34 0.00 8.95
CA SER A 80 -17.35 0.36 9.95
C SER A 80 -17.07 1.67 10.73
N ASN A 81 -15.85 2.19 10.65
CA ASN A 81 -15.42 3.43 11.32
C ASN A 81 -15.49 4.67 10.40
N GLY A 82 -16.15 4.59 9.25
CA GLY A 82 -16.24 5.70 8.28
C GLY A 82 -14.93 6.00 7.54
N ARG A 83 -13.93 5.13 7.65
CA ARG A 83 -12.69 5.16 6.85
C ARG A 83 -12.77 4.14 5.72
N PHE A 84 -11.81 4.19 4.81
CA PHE A 84 -11.69 3.20 3.73
C PHE A 84 -10.50 2.28 3.99
N GLY A 85 -10.66 1.00 3.71
CA GLY A 85 -9.61 0.00 3.72
C GLY A 85 -9.19 -0.35 2.30
N ALA A 86 -7.89 -0.25 2.00
CA ALA A 86 -7.32 -0.61 0.71
C ALA A 86 -6.28 -1.73 0.86
N GLY A 87 -6.51 -2.86 0.19
CA GLY A 87 -5.55 -3.95 0.09
C GLY A 87 -4.66 -3.76 -1.12
N VAL A 88 -3.36 -3.64 -0.90
CA VAL A 88 -2.38 -3.36 -1.96
C VAL A 88 -1.38 -4.52 -2.02
N ARG A 89 -1.20 -5.07 -3.23
CA ARG A 89 -0.17 -6.09 -3.53
C ARG A 89 1.06 -5.38 -4.10
N PHE A 90 2.25 -5.70 -3.59
CA PHE A 90 3.49 -5.13 -4.11
C PHE A 90 3.80 -5.69 -5.51
N LYS A 91 4.34 -4.83 -6.39
CA LYS A 91 4.71 -5.17 -7.77
C LYS A 91 6.21 -5.39 -7.97
N GLY A 92 7.03 -5.22 -6.94
CA GLY A 92 8.45 -5.58 -7.00
C GLY A 92 8.66 -7.09 -7.07
N SER A 93 9.83 -7.51 -7.54
CA SER A 93 10.34 -8.87 -7.38
C SER A 93 10.45 -9.25 -5.90
N HIS A 94 10.55 -10.56 -5.60
CA HIS A 94 10.72 -10.99 -4.22
C HIS A 94 11.96 -10.36 -3.58
N ALA A 95 13.07 -10.26 -4.30
CA ALA A 95 14.30 -9.62 -3.84
C ALA A 95 14.08 -8.13 -3.50
N GLU A 96 13.38 -7.38 -4.35
CA GLU A 96 13.03 -5.97 -4.08
C GLU A 96 12.06 -5.84 -2.89
N ASN A 97 11.20 -6.82 -2.67
CA ASN A 97 10.21 -6.81 -1.59
C ASN A 97 10.73 -7.35 -0.24
N ILE A 98 12.02 -7.68 -0.12
CA ILE A 98 12.62 -8.15 1.15
C ILE A 98 13.86 -7.34 1.58
N GLN A 99 14.29 -6.35 0.78
CA GLN A 99 15.52 -5.57 1.03
C GLN A 99 15.33 -4.30 1.87
N PHE A 100 14.30 -4.22 2.72
CA PHE A 100 14.01 -3.03 3.54
C PHE A 100 14.75 -3.01 4.88
#